data_AF-A0AAW9D7U9-F1
#
_entry.id   AF-A0AAW9D7U9-F1
#
_cell.length_a   1.000
_cell.length_b   1.000
_cell.length_c   1.000
_cell.angle_alpha   90.00
_cell.angle_beta   90.00
_cell.angle_gamma   90.00
#
_symmetry.space_group_name_H-M   'P 1'
#
loop_
_entity.id
_entity.type
_entity.pdbx_description
1 polymer ?
#
loop_
_entity_poly.entity_id
_entity_poly.type
_entity_poly.pdbx_seq_one_letter_code
_entity_poly.pdbx_strand_id
1 'polypeptide(L)'
;MKKILFTIILALSLKADVNQAIYNMIDSEDYNTHLNLINHIFKDQSNFYKDGNIDYIKISEELDKNGLLKLNYDEIKDIEVTFTFSSSPKKSFKNITDILKAIGNQHFITKNQATNGEQLFWSIKLKTAAAINPLRLSLELQNANCRVLKIRREAEDKWSYFIDSSNSTLYKVEDLVNNSSLSLRKPTKPYMIELSNSEILSIEANNGTIWHPNVVFYDDELNILRVFEKEKRYSNLRLNVPSEARFVKIDDFYALTNIRNGLNITKE
;
A
#
# COMPACT_ATOMS: atom_id res chain seq x y z
N MET A 1 -36.85 -33.41 -30.34
CA MET A 1 -35.74 -32.51 -30.71
C MET A 1 -35.92 -31.17 -29.98
N LYS A 2 -35.23 -30.96 -28.86
CA LYS A 2 -35.27 -29.69 -28.12
C LYS A 2 -34.20 -28.76 -28.69
N LYS A 3 -34.60 -27.61 -29.23
CA LYS A 3 -33.69 -26.57 -29.71
C LYS A 3 -33.04 -25.91 -28.50
N ILE A 4 -31.73 -26.08 -28.35
CA ILE A 4 -30.90 -25.33 -27.41
C ILE A 4 -30.61 -23.99 -28.09
N LEU A 5 -31.15 -22.90 -27.53
CA LEU A 5 -30.81 -21.54 -27.95
C LEU A 5 -29.56 -21.13 -27.17
N PHE A 6 -28.41 -21.12 -27.84
CA PHE A 6 -27.17 -20.56 -27.29
C PHE A 6 -27.25 -19.03 -27.42
N THR A 7 -27.55 -18.35 -26.31
CA THR A 7 -27.41 -16.89 -26.22
C THR A 7 -25.95 -16.58 -25.94
N ILE A 8 -25.20 -16.19 -26.97
CA ILE A 8 -23.85 -15.63 -26.83
C ILE A 8 -24.01 -14.23 -26.22
N ILE A 9 -23.72 -14.11 -24.93
CA ILE A 9 -23.58 -12.81 -24.27
C ILE A 9 -22.22 -12.26 -24.72
N LEU A 10 -22.25 -11.36 -25.70
CA LEU A 10 -21.11 -10.55 -26.09
C LEU A 10 -20.89 -9.50 -24.99
N ALA A 11 -20.05 -9.81 -24.00
CA ALA A 11 -19.57 -8.82 -23.05
C ALA A 11 -18.62 -7.86 -23.77
N LEU A 12 -19.18 -6.82 -24.39
CA LEU A 12 -18.42 -5.64 -24.78
C LEU A 12 -17.92 -5.01 -23.47
N SER A 13 -16.67 -5.31 -23.09
CA SER A 13 -16.00 -4.63 -22.00
C SER A 13 -15.86 -3.16 -22.41
N LEU A 14 -16.79 -2.31 -21.95
CA LEU A 14 -16.67 -0.86 -22.08
C LEU A 14 -15.35 -0.46 -21.41
N LYS A 15 -14.39 -0.01 -22.21
CA LYS A 15 -13.16 0.57 -21.67
C LYS A 15 -13.54 1.78 -20.83
N ALA A 16 -12.96 1.88 -19.63
CA ALA A 16 -13.16 3.05 -18.79
C ALA A 16 -12.66 4.30 -19.51
N ASP A 17 -13.47 5.36 -19.56
CA ASP A 17 -13.17 6.58 -20.31
C ASP A 17 -12.11 7.45 -19.62
N VAL A 18 -11.04 7.78 -20.35
CA VAL A 18 -9.94 8.66 -19.90
C VAL A 18 -10.46 10.06 -19.56
N ASN A 19 -11.39 10.60 -20.33
CA ASN A 19 -11.98 11.91 -20.07
C ASN A 19 -12.74 11.92 -18.75
N GLN A 20 -13.51 10.86 -18.48
CA GLN A 20 -14.20 10.70 -17.21
C GLN A 20 -13.21 10.54 -16.05
N ALA A 21 -12.09 9.86 -16.24
CA ALA A 21 -11.05 9.76 -15.22
C ALA A 21 -10.44 11.13 -14.89
N ILE A 22 -10.12 11.93 -15.91
CA ILE A 22 -9.61 13.30 -15.75
C ILE A 22 -10.64 14.17 -15.03
N TYR A 23 -11.89 14.17 -15.50
CA TYR A 23 -13.00 14.89 -14.88
C TYR A 23 -13.15 14.55 -13.39
N ASN A 24 -13.03 13.26 -13.03
CA ASN A 24 -13.10 12.83 -11.64
C ASN A 24 -11.93 13.34 -10.79
N MET A 25 -10.79 13.71 -11.37
CA MET A 25 -9.58 14.13 -10.64
C MET A 25 -9.47 15.64 -10.45
N ILE A 26 -9.91 16.44 -11.44
CA ILE A 26 -9.64 17.90 -11.46
C ILE A 26 -10.87 18.77 -11.24
N ASP A 27 -12.01 18.20 -10.82
CA ASP A 27 -13.31 18.88 -10.67
C ASP A 27 -13.91 19.47 -11.96
N SER A 28 -15.21 19.82 -11.90
CA SER A 28 -15.97 20.18 -13.10
C SER A 28 -15.67 21.58 -13.62
N GLU A 29 -15.33 22.52 -12.74
CA GLU A 29 -15.06 23.90 -13.14
C GLU A 29 -13.72 23.97 -13.88
N ASP A 30 -12.68 23.36 -13.32
CA ASP A 30 -11.36 23.33 -13.94
C ASP A 30 -11.33 22.47 -15.20
N TYR A 31 -12.06 21.35 -15.23
CA TYR A 31 -12.20 20.53 -16.43
C TYR A 31 -12.79 21.33 -17.60
N ASN A 32 -13.88 22.06 -17.37
CA ASN A 32 -14.53 22.86 -18.41
C ASN A 32 -13.67 24.05 -18.84
N THR A 33 -13.02 24.72 -17.88
CA THR A 33 -12.14 25.86 -18.14
C THR A 33 -10.96 25.47 -19.03
N HIS A 34 -10.38 24.29 -18.81
CA HIS A 34 -9.17 23.82 -19.51
C HIS A 34 -9.45 22.77 -20.58
N LEU A 35 -10.70 22.61 -21.04
CA LEU A 35 -11.12 21.52 -21.92
C LEU A 35 -10.26 21.39 -23.19
N ASN A 36 -9.89 22.51 -23.81
CA ASN A 36 -9.06 22.49 -25.02
C ASN A 36 -7.64 21.96 -24.75
N LEU A 37 -7.06 22.35 -23.61
CA LEU A 37 -5.74 21.87 -23.18
C LEU A 37 -5.80 20.38 -22.84
N ILE A 38 -6.83 19.95 -22.11
CA ILE A 38 -7.07 18.54 -21.79
C ILE A 38 -7.20 17.73 -23.08
N ASN A 39 -8.03 18.16 -24.01
CA ASN A 39 -8.19 17.48 -25.31
C ASN A 39 -6.88 17.41 -26.10
N HIS A 40 -6.02 18.42 -25.98
CA HIS A 40 -4.71 18.42 -26.63
C HIS A 40 -3.73 17.42 -26.00
N ILE A 41 -3.61 17.44 -24.66
CA ILE A 41 -2.71 16.56 -23.89
C ILE A 41 -3.13 15.09 -24.04
N PHE A 42 -4.43 14.82 -23.92
CA PHE A 42 -4.98 13.47 -23.86
C PHE A 42 -5.56 12.98 -25.20
N LYS A 43 -5.19 13.62 -26.33
CA LYS A 43 -5.69 13.29 -27.67
C LYS A 43 -5.51 11.82 -28.04
N ASP A 44 -4.36 11.25 -27.68
CA ASP A 44 -3.99 9.87 -27.97
C ASP A 44 -4.39 8.97 -26.79
N GLN A 45 -5.69 8.83 -26.54
CA GLN A 45 -6.22 8.17 -25.34
C GLN A 45 -5.66 6.76 -25.11
N SER A 46 -5.32 6.02 -26.17
CA SER A 46 -4.71 4.69 -26.06
C SER A 46 -3.42 4.67 -25.24
N ASN A 47 -2.67 5.78 -25.21
CA ASN A 47 -1.44 5.91 -24.45
C ASN A 47 -1.67 5.93 -22.93
N PHE A 48 -2.90 6.13 -22.47
CA PHE A 48 -3.27 6.21 -21.05
C PHE A 48 -3.92 4.92 -20.54
N TYR A 49 -3.67 3.81 -21.24
CA TYR A 49 -4.05 2.48 -20.79
C TYR A 49 -2.82 1.60 -20.58
N LYS A 50 -2.88 0.78 -19.54
CA LYS A 50 -1.94 -0.29 -19.24
C LYS A 50 -2.75 -1.56 -18.96
N ASP A 51 -2.47 -2.63 -19.70
CA ASP A 51 -3.16 -3.92 -19.58
C ASP A 51 -4.70 -3.80 -19.66
N GLY A 52 -5.19 -2.98 -20.60
CA GLY A 52 -6.62 -2.73 -20.82
C GLY A 52 -7.30 -1.85 -19.78
N ASN A 53 -6.59 -1.38 -18.76
CA ASN A 53 -7.09 -0.50 -17.70
C ASN A 53 -6.50 0.89 -17.84
N ILE A 54 -7.18 1.92 -17.31
CA ILE A 54 -6.62 3.28 -17.25
C ILE A 54 -5.33 3.27 -16.42
N ASP A 55 -4.29 3.93 -16.92
CA ASP A 55 -3.04 4.18 -16.22
C ASP A 55 -3.13 5.50 -15.44
N TYR A 56 -3.58 5.41 -14.18
CA TYR A 56 -3.71 6.59 -13.31
C TYR A 56 -2.37 7.22 -12.94
N ILE A 57 -1.24 6.51 -13.03
CA ILE A 57 0.08 7.12 -12.84
C ILE A 57 0.31 8.09 -13.98
N LYS A 58 0.18 7.62 -15.22
CA LYS A 58 0.41 8.46 -16.41
C LYS A 58 -0.58 9.61 -16.54
N ILE A 59 -1.85 9.41 -16.20
CA ILE A 59 -2.82 10.52 -16.13
C ILE A 59 -2.39 11.54 -15.07
N SER A 60 -2.05 11.09 -13.86
CA SER A 60 -1.63 12.01 -12.79
C SER A 60 -0.36 12.78 -13.18
N GLU A 61 0.60 12.13 -13.84
CA GLU A 61 1.82 12.78 -14.35
C GLU A 61 1.52 13.90 -15.33
N GLU A 62 0.67 13.66 -16.34
CA GLU A 62 0.32 14.70 -17.31
C GLU A 62 -0.50 15.82 -16.69
N LEU A 63 -1.43 15.52 -15.77
CA LEU A 63 -2.19 16.56 -15.07
C LEU A 63 -1.28 17.43 -14.19
N ASP A 64 -0.34 16.83 -13.45
CA ASP A 64 0.60 17.54 -12.58
C ASP A 64 1.59 18.40 -13.39
N LYS A 65 2.20 17.83 -14.43
CA LYS A 65 3.15 18.51 -15.31
C LYS A 65 2.55 19.73 -16.02
N ASN A 66 1.25 19.68 -16.34
CA ASN A 66 0.54 20.77 -17.01
C ASN A 66 -0.22 21.68 -16.03
N GLY A 67 -0.03 21.52 -14.72
CA GLY A 67 -0.65 22.38 -13.70
C GLY A 67 -2.16 22.24 -13.57
N LEU A 68 -2.74 21.15 -14.09
CA LEU A 68 -4.17 20.86 -14.05
C LEU A 68 -4.59 20.20 -12.72
N LEU A 69 -3.64 19.58 -12.01
CA LEU A 69 -3.91 18.92 -10.73
C LEU A 69 -3.73 19.89 -9.55
N LYS A 70 -4.79 20.62 -9.20
CA LYS A 70 -4.77 21.57 -8.07
C LYS A 70 -4.97 20.87 -6.74
N LEU A 71 -3.87 20.66 -6.00
CA LEU A 71 -3.88 19.96 -4.71
C LEU A 71 -3.81 20.91 -3.51
N ASN A 72 -3.29 22.13 -3.70
CA ASN A 72 -3.13 23.09 -2.61
C ASN A 72 -4.47 23.68 -2.21
N TYR A 73 -4.63 23.91 -0.92
CA TYR A 73 -5.76 24.61 -0.33
C TYR A 73 -5.36 26.04 0.03
N ASP A 74 -6.33 26.95 0.00
CA ASP A 74 -6.12 28.35 0.40
C ASP A 74 -5.74 28.49 1.88
N GLU A 75 -6.15 27.54 2.71
CA GLU A 75 -5.80 27.46 4.13
C GLU A 75 -5.63 26.01 4.60
N ILE A 76 -5.01 25.85 5.78
CA ILE A 76 -4.96 24.56 6.44
C ILE A 76 -6.37 24.18 6.88
N LYS A 77 -6.90 23.10 6.31
CA LYS A 77 -8.24 22.59 6.64
C LYS A 77 -8.24 21.09 6.85
N ASP A 78 -9.35 20.63 7.40
CA ASP A 78 -9.64 19.22 7.51
C ASP A 78 -10.08 18.69 6.15
N ILE A 79 -9.54 17.55 5.74
CA ILE A 79 -9.98 16.81 4.55
C ILE A 79 -10.29 15.36 4.89
N GLU A 80 -11.20 14.76 4.12
CA GLU A 80 -11.59 13.35 4.23
C GLU A 80 -11.05 12.57 3.03
N VAL A 81 -10.36 11.46 3.31
CA VAL A 81 -9.86 10.57 2.26
C VAL A 81 -10.34 9.16 2.52
N THR A 82 -10.94 8.53 1.52
CA THR A 82 -11.41 7.15 1.58
C THR A 82 -10.61 6.27 0.64
N PHE A 83 -10.16 5.13 1.15
CA PHE A 83 -9.49 4.09 0.40
C PHE A 83 -10.37 2.83 0.38
N THR A 84 -10.60 2.29 -0.81
CA THR A 84 -11.28 1.02 -1.03
C THR A 84 -10.32 0.06 -1.72
N PHE A 85 -9.96 -1.01 -1.05
CA PHE A 85 -9.08 -2.06 -1.56
C PHE A 85 -9.90 -3.30 -1.95
N SER A 86 -9.55 -3.94 -3.07
CA SER A 86 -10.29 -5.07 -3.63
C SER A 86 -10.11 -6.38 -2.86
N SER A 87 -8.95 -6.60 -2.22
CA SER A 87 -8.61 -7.84 -1.51
C SER A 87 -7.58 -7.61 -0.37
N SER A 88 -7.21 -8.70 0.32
CA SER A 88 -6.20 -8.78 1.40
C SER A 88 -6.29 -7.64 2.42
N PRO A 89 -7.35 -7.56 3.25
CA PRO A 89 -7.69 -6.35 4.00
C PRO A 89 -6.64 -5.96 5.05
N LYS A 90 -6.02 -6.94 5.75
CA LYS A 90 -4.96 -6.66 6.74
C LYS A 90 -3.69 -6.15 6.08
N LYS A 91 -3.27 -6.81 5.00
CA LYS A 91 -2.11 -6.43 4.18
C LYS A 91 -2.29 -5.04 3.59
N SER A 92 -3.45 -4.79 2.97
CA SER A 92 -3.85 -3.49 2.41
C SER A 92 -3.83 -2.39 3.47
N PHE A 93 -4.43 -2.62 4.64
CA PHE A 93 -4.45 -1.64 5.73
C PHE A 93 -3.04 -1.29 6.23
N LYS A 94 -2.18 -2.30 6.40
CA LYS A 94 -0.78 -2.08 6.77
C LYS A 94 -0.04 -1.27 5.70
N ASN A 95 -0.18 -1.66 4.43
CA ASN A 95 0.49 -1.01 3.32
C ASN A 95 0.10 0.47 3.20
N ILE A 96 -1.19 0.79 3.17
CA ILE A 96 -1.63 2.18 3.04
C ILE A 96 -1.19 3.03 4.24
N THR A 97 -1.21 2.48 5.44
CA THR A 97 -0.70 3.16 6.65
C THR A 97 0.78 3.49 6.53
N ASP A 98 1.61 2.54 6.07
CA ASP A 98 3.04 2.74 5.90
C ASP A 98 3.35 3.70 4.73
N ILE A 99 2.62 3.60 3.62
CA ILE A 99 2.74 4.47 2.46
C ILE A 99 2.40 5.92 2.82
N LEU A 100 1.26 6.16 3.49
CA LEU A 100 0.87 7.50 3.91
C LEU A 100 1.95 8.18 4.74
N LYS A 101 2.54 7.45 5.71
CA LYS A 101 3.66 7.96 6.52
C LYS A 101 4.90 8.25 5.67
N ALA A 102 5.23 7.38 4.73
CA ALA A 102 6.38 7.52 3.83
C ALA A 102 6.25 8.74 2.90
N ILE A 103 5.02 9.11 2.51
CA ILE A 103 4.76 10.28 1.66
C ILE A 103 4.44 11.55 2.47
N GLY A 104 4.62 11.53 3.80
CA GLY A 104 4.53 12.70 4.67
C GLY A 104 3.21 12.88 5.42
N ASN A 105 2.23 12.00 5.23
CA ASN A 105 0.92 12.06 5.88
C ASN A 105 0.92 11.20 7.16
N GLN A 106 1.53 11.71 8.23
CA GLN A 106 1.72 10.94 9.48
C GLN A 106 0.63 11.15 10.54
N HIS A 107 -0.10 12.27 10.47
CA HIS A 107 -1.05 12.69 11.52
C HIS A 107 -2.52 12.60 11.05
N PHE A 108 -2.92 11.44 10.55
CA PHE A 108 -4.31 11.17 10.20
C PHE A 108 -5.06 10.48 11.34
N ILE A 109 -6.37 10.66 11.36
CA ILE A 109 -7.30 10.00 12.31
C ILE A 109 -8.23 9.10 11.51
N THR A 110 -8.35 7.83 11.91
CA THR A 110 -9.34 6.92 11.33
C THR A 110 -10.75 7.39 11.67
N LYS A 111 -11.57 7.64 10.65
CA LYS A 111 -13.00 7.95 10.79
C LYS A 111 -13.86 6.69 10.70
N ASN A 112 -13.52 5.79 9.78
CA ASN A 112 -14.19 4.51 9.61
C ASN A 112 -13.18 3.47 9.09
N GLN A 113 -13.30 2.24 9.57
CA GLN A 113 -12.61 1.08 9.02
C GLN A 113 -13.59 -0.10 9.02
N ALA A 114 -13.79 -0.72 7.86
CA ALA A 114 -14.67 -1.86 7.71
C ALA A 114 -14.12 -2.84 6.67
N THR A 115 -14.54 -4.10 6.77
CA THR A 115 -14.26 -5.14 5.78
C THR A 115 -15.56 -5.71 5.25
N ASN A 116 -15.61 -5.99 3.95
CA ASN A 116 -16.71 -6.74 3.34
C ASN A 116 -16.12 -7.87 2.50
N GLY A 117 -16.13 -9.09 3.04
CA GLY A 117 -15.36 -10.19 2.48
C GLY A 117 -13.87 -9.84 2.45
N GLU A 118 -13.27 -9.89 1.27
CA GLU A 118 -11.85 -9.56 1.07
C GLU A 118 -11.59 -8.05 0.93
N GLN A 119 -12.64 -7.23 0.79
CA GLN A 119 -12.47 -5.80 0.59
C GLN A 119 -12.20 -5.07 1.90
N LEU A 120 -11.32 -4.07 1.85
CA LEU A 120 -11.13 -3.10 2.94
C LEU A 120 -11.70 -1.75 2.53
N PHE A 121 -12.46 -1.15 3.44
CA PHE A 121 -12.92 0.24 3.38
C PHE A 121 -12.29 0.99 4.53
N TRP A 122 -11.54 2.04 4.23
CA TRP A 122 -10.89 2.85 5.25
C TRP A 122 -10.98 4.32 4.92
N SER A 123 -11.60 5.09 5.81
CA SER A 123 -11.74 6.54 5.70
C SER A 123 -10.95 7.21 6.81
N ILE A 124 -10.16 8.20 6.44
CA ILE A 124 -9.37 9.01 7.36
C ILE A 124 -9.74 10.49 7.25
N LYS A 125 -9.43 11.20 8.33
CA LYS A 125 -9.42 12.66 8.39
C LYS A 125 -7.99 13.13 8.62
N LEU A 126 -7.56 14.16 7.89
CA LEU A 126 -6.27 14.81 8.10
C LEU A 126 -6.42 16.33 8.02
N LYS A 127 -5.63 17.05 8.83
CA LYS A 127 -5.55 18.51 8.80
C LYS A 127 -4.31 18.92 8.00
N THR A 128 -4.49 19.56 6.85
CA THR A 128 -3.42 19.79 5.87
C THR A 128 -3.67 21.03 5.01
N ALA A 129 -2.60 21.61 4.46
CA ALA A 129 -2.66 22.68 3.45
C ALA A 129 -2.72 22.14 2.00
N ALA A 130 -2.58 20.83 1.80
CA ALA A 130 -2.67 20.22 0.48
C ALA A 130 -3.26 18.81 0.54
N ALA A 131 -4.00 18.45 -0.50
CA ALA A 131 -4.50 17.09 -0.71
C ALA A 131 -3.34 16.09 -0.85
N ILE A 132 -3.62 14.81 -0.58
CA ILE A 132 -2.65 13.75 -0.84
C ILE A 132 -2.37 13.70 -2.34
N ASN A 133 -1.10 13.87 -2.72
CA ASN A 133 -0.69 13.84 -4.13
C ASN A 133 -1.01 12.46 -4.76
N PRO A 134 -1.95 12.39 -5.73
CA PRO A 134 -2.38 11.13 -6.32
C PRO A 134 -1.29 10.40 -7.08
N LEU A 135 -0.38 11.12 -7.74
CA LEU A 135 0.78 10.53 -8.44
C LEU A 135 1.69 9.83 -7.44
N ARG A 136 2.11 10.54 -6.39
CA ARG A 136 3.03 10.00 -5.39
C ARG A 136 2.42 8.81 -4.65
N LEU A 137 1.13 8.88 -4.31
CA LEU A 137 0.41 7.77 -3.71
C LEU A 137 0.36 6.56 -4.64
N SER A 138 0.04 6.76 -5.93
CA SER A 138 -0.07 5.68 -6.92
C SER A 138 1.26 4.98 -7.16
N LEU A 139 2.36 5.72 -7.22
CA LEU A 139 3.72 5.17 -7.35
C LEU A 139 4.11 4.32 -6.14
N GLU A 140 3.82 4.79 -4.93
CA GLU A 140 4.13 4.01 -3.72
C GLU A 140 3.23 2.79 -3.54
N LEU A 141 1.97 2.85 -3.99
CA LEU A 141 1.09 1.68 -4.07
C LEU A 141 1.63 0.64 -5.05
N GLN A 142 2.16 1.07 -6.20
CA GLN A 142 2.78 0.17 -7.17
C GLN A 142 3.99 -0.58 -6.58
N ASN A 143 4.77 0.05 -5.71
CA ASN A 143 5.88 -0.61 -4.99
C ASN A 143 5.41 -1.74 -4.05
N ALA A 144 4.13 -1.75 -3.68
CA ALA A 144 3.49 -2.83 -2.91
C ALA A 144 2.62 -3.75 -3.80
N ASN A 145 2.86 -3.72 -5.12
CA ASN A 145 2.07 -4.42 -6.13
C ASN A 145 0.55 -4.17 -6.05
N CYS A 146 0.18 -2.99 -5.57
CA CYS A 146 -1.19 -2.47 -5.64
C CYS A 146 -1.34 -1.57 -6.85
N ARG A 147 -2.54 -1.52 -7.44
CA ARG A 147 -2.83 -0.67 -8.60
C ARG A 147 -4.05 0.20 -8.36
N VAL A 148 -3.91 1.50 -8.58
CA VAL A 148 -5.06 2.41 -8.50
C VAL A 148 -5.99 2.18 -9.69
N LEU A 149 -7.24 1.84 -9.41
CA LEU A 149 -8.31 1.60 -10.37
C LEU A 149 -9.13 2.86 -10.66
N LYS A 150 -9.24 3.74 -9.67
CA LYS A 150 -10.02 4.97 -9.76
C LYS A 150 -9.60 5.98 -8.71
N ILE A 151 -9.54 7.24 -9.12
CA ILE A 151 -9.39 8.40 -8.24
C ILE A 151 -10.62 9.28 -8.44
N ARG A 152 -11.19 9.79 -7.34
CA ARG A 152 -12.28 10.76 -7.38
C ARG A 152 -12.05 11.87 -6.37
N ARG A 153 -12.19 13.09 -6.81
CA ARG A 153 -12.46 14.27 -5.99
C ARG A 153 -13.97 14.36 -5.83
N GLU A 154 -14.49 13.87 -4.70
CA GLU A 154 -15.93 13.82 -4.41
C GLU A 154 -16.46 15.21 -4.01
N ALA A 155 -15.59 16.02 -3.40
CA ALA A 155 -15.79 17.42 -3.06
C ALA A 155 -14.42 18.11 -2.98
N GLU A 156 -14.39 19.41 -2.74
CA GLU A 156 -13.13 20.17 -2.63
C GLU A 156 -12.15 19.56 -1.59
N ASP A 157 -12.69 19.09 -0.46
CA ASP A 157 -12.01 18.53 0.70
C ASP A 157 -12.22 17.01 0.87
N LYS A 158 -12.75 16.32 -0.15
CA LYS A 158 -13.07 14.89 -0.08
C LYS A 158 -12.55 14.10 -1.27
N TRP A 159 -11.76 13.07 -0.99
CA TRP A 159 -11.15 12.20 -2.00
C TRP A 159 -11.48 10.72 -1.78
N SER A 160 -11.63 9.99 -2.88
CA SER A 160 -11.82 8.53 -2.88
C SER A 160 -10.81 7.87 -3.82
N TYR A 161 -10.17 6.81 -3.33
CA TYR A 161 -9.22 5.97 -4.06
C TYR A 161 -9.73 4.53 -4.07
N PHE A 162 -9.85 3.95 -5.26
CA PHE A 162 -10.20 2.55 -5.46
C PHE A 162 -8.97 1.83 -5.95
N ILE A 163 -8.59 0.75 -5.27
CA ILE A 163 -7.28 0.14 -5.39
C ILE A 163 -7.44 -1.37 -5.54
N ASP A 164 -6.82 -1.91 -6.57
CA ASP A 164 -6.65 -3.34 -6.74
C ASP A 164 -5.47 -3.81 -5.89
N SER A 165 -5.75 -4.69 -4.93
CA SER A 165 -4.78 -5.30 -4.02
C SER A 165 -4.76 -6.83 -4.11
N SER A 166 -5.38 -7.40 -5.15
CA SER A 166 -5.45 -8.85 -5.37
C SER A 166 -4.09 -9.55 -5.40
N ASN A 167 -3.04 -8.85 -5.84
CA ASN A 167 -1.67 -9.36 -5.89
C ASN A 167 -0.72 -8.61 -4.93
N SER A 168 -1.27 -7.95 -3.92
CA SER A 168 -0.49 -7.04 -3.07
C SER A 168 0.63 -7.77 -2.31
N THR A 169 1.81 -7.13 -2.27
CA THR A 169 2.96 -7.51 -1.44
C THR A 169 3.09 -6.54 -0.27
N LEU A 170 3.94 -6.83 0.71
CA LEU A 170 4.15 -5.89 1.81
C LEU A 170 5.09 -4.75 1.43
N TYR A 171 4.66 -3.53 1.72
CA TYR A 171 5.42 -2.33 1.44
C TYR A 171 6.76 -2.29 2.20
N LYS A 172 7.86 -2.23 1.44
CA LYS A 172 9.25 -2.06 1.93
C LYS A 172 9.61 -3.01 3.08
N VAL A 173 9.51 -4.30 2.81
CA VAL A 173 10.00 -5.37 3.69
C VAL A 173 11.42 -5.79 3.33
N GLU A 174 12.14 -6.33 4.30
CA GLU A 174 13.47 -6.89 4.08
C GLU A 174 13.35 -8.27 3.41
N ASP A 175 14.18 -8.54 2.41
CA ASP A 175 14.09 -9.74 1.57
C ASP A 175 14.98 -10.88 2.10
N LEU A 176 14.37 -11.85 2.79
CA LEU A 176 14.99 -13.13 3.12
C LEU A 176 14.41 -14.26 2.25
N VAL A 177 13.70 -13.94 1.16
CA VAL A 177 13.26 -14.90 0.14
C VAL A 177 14.45 -15.24 -0.75
N ASN A 178 15.12 -14.23 -1.29
CA ASN A 178 16.23 -14.40 -2.23
C ASN A 178 17.61 -14.41 -1.55
N ASN A 179 17.67 -14.03 -0.28
CA ASN A 179 18.92 -13.99 0.51
C ASN A 179 18.90 -15.07 1.61
N SER A 180 20.03 -15.74 1.82
CA SER A 180 20.20 -16.67 2.95
C SER A 180 20.41 -15.96 4.28
N SER A 181 20.82 -14.69 4.25
CA SER A 181 21.08 -13.89 5.45
C SER A 181 20.84 -12.40 5.23
N LEU A 182 20.53 -11.68 6.32
CA LEU A 182 20.34 -10.23 6.36
C LEU A 182 21.11 -9.61 7.52
N SER A 183 21.65 -8.42 7.31
CA SER A 183 22.17 -7.57 8.40
C SER A 183 21.28 -6.35 8.57
N LEU A 184 20.51 -6.35 9.66
CA LEU A 184 19.52 -5.33 9.95
C LEU A 184 20.16 -4.18 10.71
N ARG A 185 20.02 -2.97 10.19
CA ARG A 185 20.55 -1.74 10.80
C ARG A 185 19.66 -1.24 11.92
N LYS A 186 20.07 -0.19 12.63
CA LYS A 186 19.28 0.49 13.66
C LYS A 186 17.80 0.67 13.23
N PRO A 187 16.83 0.11 13.97
CA PRO A 187 15.43 0.21 13.58
C PRO A 187 14.83 1.55 13.99
N THR A 188 13.96 2.09 13.15
CA THR A 188 13.01 3.17 13.49
C THR A 188 11.60 2.64 13.74
N LYS A 189 11.36 1.37 13.37
CA LYS A 189 10.15 0.57 13.59
C LYS A 189 10.56 -0.91 13.68
N PRO A 190 9.69 -1.81 14.16
CA PRO A 190 9.97 -3.24 14.14
C PRO A 190 10.34 -3.70 12.74
N TYR A 191 11.29 -4.63 12.64
CA TYR A 191 11.69 -5.19 11.36
C TYR A 191 10.55 -6.04 10.82
N MET A 192 10.29 -5.93 9.53
CA MET A 192 9.36 -6.79 8.81
C MET A 192 10.11 -7.44 7.67
N ILE A 193 10.21 -8.76 7.71
CA ILE A 193 11.01 -9.55 6.78
C ILE A 193 10.07 -10.52 6.07
N GLU A 194 10.23 -10.61 4.77
CA GLU A 194 9.60 -11.65 3.95
C GLU A 194 10.53 -12.85 3.85
N LEU A 195 9.98 -14.05 4.01
CA LEU A 195 10.73 -15.29 3.99
C LEU A 195 9.96 -16.38 3.24
N SER A 196 10.68 -17.36 2.73
CA SER A 196 10.12 -18.54 2.06
C SER A 196 11.09 -19.70 2.14
N ASN A 197 10.56 -20.93 2.17
CA ASN A 197 11.35 -22.16 2.15
C ASN A 197 12.43 -22.15 3.24
N SER A 198 12.02 -21.93 4.49
CA SER A 198 12.92 -21.90 5.64
C SER A 198 12.32 -22.76 6.73
N GLU A 199 13.10 -23.67 7.29
CA GLU A 199 12.68 -24.48 8.43
C GLU A 199 13.10 -23.83 9.74
N ILE A 200 14.25 -23.15 9.73
CA ILE A 200 14.82 -22.50 10.92
C ILE A 200 15.19 -21.06 10.60
N LEU A 201 14.86 -20.17 11.52
CA LEU A 201 15.31 -18.78 11.54
C LEU A 201 16.27 -18.59 12.71
N SER A 202 17.50 -18.21 12.40
CA SER A 202 18.55 -17.89 13.36
C SER A 202 18.72 -16.38 13.43
N ILE A 203 18.61 -15.79 14.63
CA ILE A 203 18.63 -14.34 14.87
C ILE A 203 19.71 -14.04 15.91
N GLU A 204 20.70 -13.24 15.53
CA GLU A 204 21.83 -12.87 16.37
C GLU A 204 21.82 -11.37 16.67
N ALA A 205 22.01 -11.02 17.94
CA ALA A 205 22.14 -9.66 18.38
C ALA A 205 23.55 -9.12 18.14
N ASN A 206 23.67 -7.99 17.45
CA ASN A 206 24.97 -7.34 17.27
C ASN A 206 25.58 -6.91 18.61
N ASN A 207 26.91 -6.78 18.66
CA ASN A 207 27.61 -6.37 19.88
C ASN A 207 27.03 -5.09 20.49
N GLY A 208 26.77 -5.10 21.80
CA GLY A 208 26.16 -3.99 22.54
C GLY A 208 24.63 -3.90 22.46
N THR A 209 23.96 -4.79 21.72
CA THR A 209 22.50 -4.96 21.76
C THR A 209 22.07 -5.70 23.03
N ILE A 210 20.96 -5.27 23.63
CA ILE A 210 20.35 -5.86 24.83
C ILE A 210 18.97 -6.40 24.47
N TRP A 211 18.92 -7.30 23.50
CA TRP A 211 17.67 -7.73 22.89
C TRP A 211 16.86 -8.64 23.80
N HIS A 212 15.59 -8.29 24.00
CA HIS A 212 14.54 -9.09 24.64
C HIS A 212 13.57 -9.53 23.54
N PRO A 213 13.69 -10.76 23.03
CA PRO A 213 12.99 -11.14 21.80
C PRO A 213 11.48 -10.96 21.85
N ASN A 214 10.94 -10.26 20.85
CA ASN A 214 9.55 -10.33 20.44
C ASN A 214 9.52 -10.63 18.94
N VAL A 215 9.25 -11.90 18.61
CA VAL A 215 9.24 -12.41 17.22
C VAL A 215 7.86 -12.95 16.91
N VAL A 216 7.24 -12.44 15.85
CA VAL A 216 5.90 -12.85 15.42
C VAL A 216 5.95 -13.33 13.98
N PHE A 217 5.52 -14.57 13.76
CA PHE A 217 5.37 -15.15 12.43
C PHE A 217 3.95 -14.94 11.92
N TYR A 218 3.84 -14.59 10.65
CA TYR A 218 2.58 -14.37 9.96
C TYR A 218 2.49 -15.21 8.68
N ASP A 219 1.28 -15.59 8.32
CA ASP A 219 0.97 -16.08 6.98
C ASP A 219 0.97 -14.93 5.95
N ASP A 220 0.66 -15.24 4.69
CA ASP A 220 0.60 -14.23 3.63
C ASP A 220 -0.47 -13.15 3.87
N GLU A 221 -1.57 -13.49 4.54
CA GLU A 221 -2.69 -12.57 4.85
C GLU A 221 -2.51 -11.80 6.17
N LEU A 222 -1.30 -11.85 6.75
CA LEU A 222 -0.95 -11.24 8.04
C LEU A 222 -1.74 -11.79 9.24
N ASN A 223 -2.23 -13.02 9.16
CA ASN A 223 -2.70 -13.73 10.34
C ASN A 223 -1.50 -14.22 11.16
N ILE A 224 -1.60 -14.12 12.48
CA ILE A 224 -0.53 -14.56 13.39
C ILE A 224 -0.52 -16.09 13.40
N LEU A 225 0.62 -16.67 13.06
CA LEU A 225 0.86 -18.12 13.14
C LEU A 225 1.53 -18.51 14.45
N ARG A 226 2.47 -17.68 14.93
CA ARG A 226 3.22 -17.93 16.16
C ARG A 226 3.76 -16.63 16.74
N VAL A 227 3.76 -16.55 18.07
CA VAL A 227 4.44 -15.49 18.84
C VAL A 227 5.50 -16.14 19.71
N PHE A 228 6.71 -15.62 19.66
CA PHE A 228 7.79 -15.94 20.59
C PHE A 228 8.21 -14.66 21.31
N GLU A 229 8.00 -14.66 22.62
CA GLU A 229 8.26 -13.49 23.46
C GLU A 229 9.04 -13.88 24.71
N LYS A 230 10.07 -13.08 25.04
CA LYS A 230 10.91 -13.28 26.22
C LYS A 230 11.34 -11.95 26.83
N GLU A 231 11.06 -11.81 28.13
CA GLU A 231 11.58 -10.72 28.97
C GLU A 231 13.07 -10.88 29.30
N LYS A 232 13.64 -12.07 29.11
CA LYS A 232 15.07 -12.31 29.31
C LYS A 232 15.86 -11.86 28.07
N ARG A 233 17.08 -11.35 28.29
CA ARG A 233 18.03 -11.01 27.22
C ARG A 233 18.50 -12.25 26.44
N TYR A 234 18.54 -12.15 25.12
CA TYR A 234 19.12 -13.15 24.20
C TYR A 234 20.22 -12.51 23.34
N SER A 235 21.33 -13.23 23.15
CA SER A 235 22.35 -12.89 22.15
C SER A 235 22.15 -13.66 20.84
N ASN A 236 21.58 -14.85 20.90
CA ASN A 236 21.24 -15.69 19.75
C ASN A 236 19.92 -16.40 20.03
N LEU A 237 19.07 -16.50 19.02
CA LEU A 237 17.80 -17.19 19.05
C LEU A 237 17.62 -18.02 17.78
N ARG A 238 17.32 -19.31 17.92
CA ARG A 238 16.91 -20.19 16.82
C ARG A 238 15.44 -20.57 17.00
N LEU A 239 14.64 -20.35 15.96
CA LEU A 239 13.21 -20.66 15.97
C LEU A 239 12.85 -21.51 14.76
N ASN A 240 12.03 -22.54 14.99
CA ASN A 240 11.38 -23.24 13.88
C ASN A 240 10.38 -22.30 13.22
N VAL A 241 10.43 -22.21 11.90
CA VAL A 241 9.52 -21.42 11.08
C VAL A 241 8.26 -22.25 10.81
N PRO A 242 7.06 -21.73 11.10
CA PRO A 242 5.81 -22.39 10.68
C PRO A 242 5.77 -22.57 9.16
N SER A 243 5.28 -23.71 8.67
CA SER A 243 5.28 -24.05 7.23
C SER A 243 4.55 -23.04 6.35
N GLU A 244 3.54 -22.36 6.89
CA GLU A 244 2.73 -21.34 6.19
C GLU A 244 3.27 -19.92 6.39
N ALA A 245 4.38 -19.74 7.12
CA ALA A 245 4.91 -18.41 7.40
C ALA A 245 5.46 -17.77 6.13
N ARG A 246 4.94 -16.58 5.83
CA ARG A 246 5.44 -15.71 4.75
C ARG A 246 6.21 -14.52 5.29
N PHE A 247 5.84 -14.04 6.47
CA PHE A 247 6.48 -12.88 7.08
C PHE A 247 6.86 -13.12 8.53
N VAL A 248 7.91 -12.44 8.96
CA VAL A 248 8.28 -12.37 10.38
C VAL A 248 8.48 -10.91 10.78
N LYS A 249 7.84 -10.53 11.88
CA LYS A 249 8.13 -9.28 12.59
C LYS A 249 9.12 -9.57 13.69
N ILE A 250 10.20 -8.79 13.76
CA ILE A 250 11.19 -8.87 14.83
C ILE A 250 11.26 -7.51 15.53
N ASP A 251 11.05 -7.56 16.84
CA ASP A 251 10.99 -6.40 17.73
C ASP A 251 11.73 -6.72 19.05
N ASP A 252 11.81 -5.72 19.92
CA ASP A 252 12.22 -5.87 21.30
C ASP A 252 10.99 -5.75 22.21
N PHE A 253 10.89 -6.64 23.20
CA PHE A 253 9.77 -6.65 24.14
C PHE A 253 9.57 -5.32 24.89
N TYR A 254 10.66 -4.62 25.21
CA TYR A 254 10.59 -3.37 25.96
C TYR A 254 10.74 -2.13 25.06
N ALA A 255 11.77 -2.08 24.20
CA ALA A 255 12.05 -0.90 23.39
C ALA A 255 12.99 -1.16 22.21
N LEU A 256 12.68 -0.57 21.04
CA LEU A 256 13.54 -0.60 19.84
C LEU A 256 14.97 -0.06 20.08
N THR A 257 15.16 0.81 21.08
CA THR A 257 16.49 1.33 21.44
C THR A 257 17.43 0.23 21.96
N ASN A 258 16.89 -0.88 22.48
CA ASN A 258 17.68 -2.03 22.94
C ASN A 258 18.38 -2.76 21.78
N ILE A 259 17.79 -2.71 20.58
CA ILE A 259 18.31 -3.27 19.33
C ILE A 259 18.91 -2.19 18.42
N ARG A 260 19.34 -1.05 18.98
CA ARG A 260 19.91 0.08 18.21
C ARG A 260 21.14 -0.27 17.37
N ASN A 261 21.89 -1.30 17.75
CA ASN A 261 23.07 -1.75 17.01
C ASN A 261 22.72 -2.76 15.91
N GLY A 262 21.45 -3.11 15.75
CA GLY A 262 20.97 -4.04 14.73
C GLY A 262 21.00 -5.51 15.16
N LEU A 263 20.54 -6.35 14.24
CA LEU A 263 20.48 -7.81 14.35
C LEU A 263 20.98 -8.43 13.05
N ASN A 264 21.54 -9.63 13.11
CA ASN A 264 21.81 -10.46 11.93
C ASN A 264 20.84 -11.63 11.90
N ILE A 265 20.40 -11.99 10.70
CA ILE A 265 19.42 -13.05 10.49
C ILE A 265 19.96 -14.00 9.44
N THR A 266 19.79 -15.30 9.68
CA THR A 266 20.10 -16.35 8.72
C THR A 266 18.92 -17.30 8.65
N LYS A 267 18.55 -17.73 7.44
CA LYS A 267 17.60 -18.82 7.22
C LYS A 267 18.33 -20.11 6.88
N GLU A 268 17.79 -21.22 7.38
CA GLU A 268 18.20 -22.59 7.07
C GLU A 268 17.00 -23.37 6.52
#